data_AF-A0A3D5E0V9-F1
#
_entry.id   AF-A0A3D5E0V9-F1
#
_cell.length_a   1.000
_cell.length_b   1.000
_cell.length_c   1.000
_cell.angle_alpha   90.00
_cell.angle_beta   90.00
_cell.angle_gamma   90.00
#
_symmetry.space_group_name_H-M   'P 1'
#
loop_
_entity.id
_entity.type
_entity.pdbx_description
1 polymer ?
#
loop_
_entity_poly.entity_id
_entity_poly.type
_entity_poly.pdbx_seq_one_letter_code
_entity_poly.pdbx_strand_id
1 'polypeptide(L)' 'VRGGGGGGGGAGKEGESGEKRTGSGAGLGFGATVRPIGVVVVKDGKVSWQPIIDVMRIVLGAQLLGLAAIFAVRRLIERR' A
#
# COMPACT_ATOMS: atom_id res chain seq x y z
N VAL A 1 7.16 -1.01 -5.92
CA VAL A 1 7.47 -2.46 -5.93
C VAL A 1 6.33 -3.20 -5.25
N ARG A 2 5.89 -4.33 -5.81
CA ARG A 2 4.89 -5.20 -5.17
C ARG A 2 5.54 -6.55 -4.92
N GLY A 3 5.34 -7.08 -3.73
CA GLY A 3 5.79 -8.42 -3.34
C GLY A 3 4.64 -9.14 -2.63
N GLY A 4 4.68 -10.46 -2.62
CA GLY A 4 3.66 -11.26 -1.95
C GLY A 4 4.23 -12.60 -1.52
N GLY A 5 3.60 -13.18 -0.52
CA GLY A 5 3.94 -14.49 0.00
C GLY A 5 2.66 -15.27 0.30
N GLY A 6 2.76 -16.59 0.22
CA GLY A 6 1.67 -17.49 0.52
C GLY A 6 2.16 -18.64 1.39
N GLY A 7 1.30 -19.11 2.28
CA GLY A 7 1.53 -20.30 3.09
C GLY A 7 0.30 -21.19 3.05
N GLY A 8 0.50 -22.50 2.99
CA GLY A 8 -0.57 -23.48 3.02
C GLY A 8 -0.30 -24.52 4.10
N GLY A 9 -1.34 -24.93 4.81
CA GLY A 9 -1.30 -26.02 5.77
C GLY A 9 -2.37 -27.05 5.43
N GLY A 10 -2.02 -28.33 5.49
CA GLY A 10 -2.94 -29.43 5.31
C GLY A 10 -2.79 -30.45 6.43
N ALA A 11 -3.91 -31.03 6.86
CA ALA A 11 -3.93 -32.12 7.82
C ALA A 11 -4.76 -33.27 7.24
N GLY A 12 -4.15 -34.46 7.17
CA GLY A 12 -4.83 -35.70 6.83
C GLY A 12 -5.19 -36.48 8.09
N LYS A 13 -6.34 -37.14 8.10
CA LYS A 13 -6.68 -38.18 9.07
C LYS A 13 -6.59 -39.55 8.40
N GLU A 14 -5.86 -40.46 9.03
CA GLU A 14 -5.79 -41.86 8.59
C GLU A 14 -7.04 -42.58 9.10
N GLY A 15 -7.83 -43.15 8.19
CA GLY A 15 -9.04 -43.91 8.54
C GLY A 15 -8.68 -45.36 8.90
N GLU A 16 -9.42 -45.96 9.82
CA GLU A 16 -9.33 -47.40 10.08
C GLU A 16 -9.83 -48.23 8.88
N SER A 17 -9.49 -49.52 8.82
CA SER A 17 -9.70 -50.35 7.64
C SER A 17 -11.18 -50.38 7.23
N GLY A 18 -11.50 -49.73 6.10
CA GLY A 18 -12.86 -49.62 5.56
C GLY A 18 -13.43 -48.19 5.56
N GLU A 19 -12.83 -47.24 6.30
CA GLU A 19 -13.28 -45.84 6.32
C GLU A 19 -12.61 -44.94 5.27
N LYS A 20 -13.36 -43.95 4.77
CA LYS A 20 -12.85 -42.93 3.85
C LYS A 20 -11.85 -42.03 4.57
N ARG A 21 -10.61 -41.99 4.09
CA ARG A 21 -9.62 -40.97 4.52
C ARG A 21 -10.18 -39.58 4.23
N THR A 22 -10.18 -38.72 5.25
CA THR A 22 -10.59 -37.31 5.14
C THR A 22 -9.43 -36.40 5.49
N GLY A 23 -9.33 -35.28 4.78
CA GLY A 23 -8.30 -34.27 5.04
C GLY A 23 -8.87 -32.87 4.90
N SER A 24 -8.26 -31.91 5.58
CA SER A 24 -8.56 -30.49 5.45
C SER A 24 -7.31 -29.72 5.06
N GLY A 25 -7.52 -28.63 4.31
CA GLY A 25 -6.46 -27.72 3.91
C GLY A 25 -6.92 -26.28 4.06
N ALA A 26 -5.98 -25.40 4.43
CA ALA A 26 -6.20 -23.97 4.47
C ALA A 26 -4.99 -23.26 3.83
N GLY A 27 -5.28 -22.18 3.10
CA GLY A 27 -4.29 -21.30 2.51
C GLY A 27 -4.38 -19.91 3.09
N LEU A 28 -3.24 -19.23 3.19
CA LEU A 28 -3.11 -17.82 3.54
C LEU A 28 -2.24 -17.13 2.51
N GLY A 29 -2.61 -15.91 2.15
CA GLY A 29 -1.84 -15.05 1.26
C GLY A 29 -1.70 -13.66 1.87
N PHE A 30 -0.53 -13.06 1.70
CA PHE A 30 -0.27 -11.67 2.06
C PHE A 30 0.47 -10.94 0.94
N GLY A 31 0.23 -9.63 0.85
CA GLY A 31 0.84 -8.76 -0.15
C GLY A 31 1.42 -7.51 0.48
N ALA A 32 2.54 -7.04 -0.06
CA ALA A 32 3.19 -5.80 0.30
C ALA A 32 3.31 -4.89 -0.92
N THR A 33 2.92 -3.64 -0.77
CA THR A 33 3.22 -2.58 -1.76
C THR A 33 4.20 -1.61 -1.14
N VAL A 34 5.39 -1.53 -1.73
CA VAL A 34 6.44 -0.60 -1.32
C VAL A 34 6.50 0.55 -2.32
N ARG A 35 6.45 1.77 -1.79
CA ARG A 35 6.71 3.01 -2.55
C ARG A 35 8.12 3.50 -2.19
N PRO A 36 9.08 3.54 -3.12
CA PRO A 36 10.40 4.09 -2.85
C PRO A 36 10.28 5.59 -2.55
N ILE A 37 11.07 6.09 -1.60
CA ILE A 37 11.04 7.50 -1.15
C ILE A 37 12.16 8.36 -1.77
N GLY A 38 13.14 7.73 -2.40
CA GLY A 38 14.27 8.41 -3.02
C GLY A 38 15.42 7.46 -3.32
N VAL A 39 16.50 8.02 -3.85
CA VAL A 39 17.76 7.33 -4.14
C VAL A 39 18.94 8.14 -3.60
N VAL A 40 19.98 7.44 -3.15
CA VAL A 40 21.26 8.07 -2.81
C VAL A 40 22.15 8.03 -4.05
N VAL A 41 22.64 9.18 -4.48
CA VAL A 41 23.54 9.32 -5.63
C VAL A 41 24.94 9.62 -5.12
N VAL A 42 25.88 8.73 -5.43
CA VAL A 42 27.31 8.90 -5.16
C VAL A 42 28.01 9.25 -6.46
N LYS A 43 28.60 10.44 -6.54
CA LYS A 43 29.28 10.93 -7.75
C LYS A 43 30.43 11.86 -7.36
N ASP A 44 31.60 11.65 -7.94
CA ASP A 44 32.80 12.50 -7.73
C ASP A 44 33.16 12.70 -6.24
N GLY A 45 33.08 11.62 -5.45
CA GLY A 45 33.33 11.66 -4.00
C GLY A 45 32.26 12.38 -3.18
N LYS A 46 31.18 12.85 -3.81
CA LYS A 46 30.04 13.51 -3.14
C LYS A 46 28.85 12.56 -3.06
N VAL A 47 28.16 12.63 -1.93
CA VAL A 47 26.92 11.89 -1.67
C VAL A 47 25.77 12.89 -1.65
N SER A 48 24.73 12.61 -2.44
CA SER A 48 23.52 13.44 -2.51
C SER A 48 22.27 12.57 -2.40
N TRP A 49 21.26 13.07 -1.70
CA TRP A 49 19.95 12.43 -1.63
C TRP A 49 19.02 13.04 -2.68
N GLN A 50 18.39 12.18 -3.49
CA GLN A 50 17.39 12.58 -4.47
C GLN A 50 16.04 11.96 -4.12
N PRO A 51 15.09 12.74 -3.56
CA PRO A 51 13.76 12.23 -3.24
C PRO A 51 12.94 12.00 -4.51
N ILE A 52 11.99 11.06 -4.44
CA ILE A 52 10.99 10.88 -5.49
C ILE A 52 9.79 11.76 -5.13
N ILE A 53 9.62 12.86 -5.86
CA ILE A 53 8.50 13.80 -5.66
C ILE A 53 7.39 13.51 -6.68
N ASP A 54 6.19 13.20 -6.19
CA ASP A 54 4.99 13.05 -7.00
C ASP A 54 4.29 14.40 -7.17
N VAL A 55 4.66 15.11 -8.24
CA VAL A 55 4.13 16.44 -8.56
C VAL A 55 2.62 16.40 -8.79
N MET A 56 2.11 15.34 -9.43
CA MET A 56 0.67 15.20 -9.69
C MET A 56 -0.12 15.12 -8.39
N ARG A 57 0.41 14.39 -7.40
CA ARG A 57 -0.23 14.28 -6.08
C ARG A 57 -0.19 15.60 -5.30
N ILE A 58 0.87 16.39 -5.46
CA ILE A 58 0.94 17.75 -4.89
C ILE A 58 -0.10 18.66 -5.54
N VAL A 59 -0.19 18.66 -6.88
CA VAL A 59 -1.17 19.47 -7.63
C VAL A 59 -2.59 19.11 -7.22
N LEU A 60 -2.92 17.82 -7.11
CA LEU A 60 -4.22 17.37 -6.64
C LEU A 60 -4.52 17.86 -5.22
N GLY A 61 -3.54 17.78 -4.31
CA GLY A 61 -3.67 18.32 -2.96
C GLY A 61 -3.92 19.82 -2.95
N ALA A 62 -3.19 20.58 -3.77
CA ALA A 62 -3.35 22.02 -3.91
C ALA A 62 -4.73 22.40 -4.47
N GLN A 63 -5.24 21.65 -5.46
CA GLN A 63 -6.59 21.84 -5.99
C GLN A 63 -7.67 21.61 -4.93
N LEU A 64 -7.56 20.52 -4.17
CA LEU A 64 -8.51 20.22 -3.08
C LEU A 64 -8.46 21.27 -1.97
N LEU A 65 -7.26 21.72 -1.59
CA LEU A 65 -7.08 22.82 -0.64
C LEU A 65 -7.70 24.13 -1.17
N GLY A 66 -7.51 24.42 -2.46
CA GLY A 66 -8.13 25.58 -3.11
C GLY A 66 -9.66 25.52 -3.08
N LEU A 67 -10.25 24.37 -3.40
CA LEU A 67 -11.71 24.16 -3.30
C LEU A 67 -12.21 24.32 -1.86
N ALA A 68 -11.51 23.75 -0.89
CA ALA A 68 -11.85 23.90 0.52
C ALA A 68 -11.79 25.37 0.97
N ALA A 69 -10.77 26.12 0.53
CA ALA A 69 -10.65 27.54 0.81
C ALA A 69 -11.79 28.35 0.19
N ILE A 70 -12.18 28.06 -1.07
CA ILE A 70 -13.34 28.70 -1.72
C ILE A 70 -14.61 28.46 -0.91
N PHE A 71 -14.87 27.22 -0.49
CA PHE A 71 -16.06 26.93 0.32
C PHE A 71 -16.01 27.60 1.70
N ALA A 72 -14.85 27.64 2.35
CA ALA A 72 -14.69 28.31 3.64
C ALA A 72 -14.96 29.83 3.53
N VAL A 73 -14.41 30.47 2.50
CA VAL A 73 -14.64 31.91 2.22
C VAL A 73 -16.10 32.16 1.88
N ARG A 74 -16.68 31.36 0.99
CA ARG A 74 -18.11 31.48 0.63
C ARG A 74 -18.99 31.37 1.88
N ARG A 75 -18.75 30.39 2.74
CA ARG A 75 -19.51 30.20 3.99
C ARG A 75 -19.36 31.38 4.94
N LEU A 76 -18.19 32.02 4.99
CA LEU A 76 -17.98 33.21 5.82
C LEU A 76 -18.73 34.43 5.29
N ILE A 77 -18.80 34.58 3.96
CA ILE A 77 -19.56 35.65 3.30
C ILE A 77 -21.07 35.44 3.51
N GLU A 78 -21.59 34.23 3.29
CA GLU A 78 -23.02 33.89 3.46
C GLU A 78 -23.51 33.96 4.92
N ARG A 79 -22.59 33.99 5.89
CA ARG A 79 -22.90 34.12 7.32
C ARG A 79 -23.00 35.57 7.79
N ARG A 80 -22.68 36.54 6.94
CA ARG A 80 -22.87 37.98 7.19
C ARG A 80 -24.16 38.45 6.53
#